data_AF-A0A1J5IAD1-F1
#
_entry.id   AF-A0A1J5IAD1-F1
#
_cell.length_a   1.000
_cell.length_b   1.000
_cell.length_c   1.000
_cell.angle_alpha   90.00
_cell.angle_beta   90.00
_cell.angle_gamma   90.00
#
_symmetry.space_group_name_H-M   'P 1'
#
loop_
_entity.id
_entity.type
_entity.pdbx_description
1 polymer ?
#
loop_
_entity_poly.entity_id
_entity_poly.type
_entity_poly.pdbx_seq_one_letter_code
_entity_poly.pdbx_strand_id
1 'polypeptide(L)'
;MWDFIVKYAETITAIASTIGLISLLLIYKQLRDSRIWNKLHFTYTFFPNPCEFEEIEIFLDERVSFWKRDSPFSELEVKALLGRETLTEEEQDTLAKSFGASVNKDQTVRELCEAGRKLKLYMNQIESYCAAISSGIIDSESARNLYHYKFKRAYERALPWIEKFRSARNEASIYIETAKVLNEWYPVPKGQKKKY
;
A
#
# COMPACT_ATOMS: atom_id res chain seq x y z
N MET A 1 -10.51 55.16 39.90
CA MET A 1 -10.12 53.86 39.29
C MET A 1 -11.34 52.97 39.12
N TRP A 2 -12.14 52.77 40.17
CA TRP A 2 -13.41 52.02 40.09
C TRP A 2 -14.40 52.64 39.08
N ASP A 3 -14.64 53.95 39.12
CA ASP A 3 -15.61 54.60 38.20
C ASP A 3 -15.23 54.48 36.72
N PHE A 4 -13.94 54.34 36.41
CA PHE A 4 -13.45 54.11 35.05
C PHE A 4 -13.81 52.69 34.58
N ILE A 5 -13.60 51.68 35.44
CA ILE A 5 -13.92 50.28 35.13
C ILE A 5 -15.43 50.11 34.91
N VAL A 6 -16.27 50.74 35.75
CA VAL A 6 -17.73 50.69 35.58
C VAL A 6 -18.16 51.36 34.27
N LYS A 7 -17.57 52.51 33.94
CA LYS A 7 -17.90 53.26 32.71
C LYS A 7 -17.54 52.51 31.42
N TYR A 8 -16.48 51.70 31.44
CA TYR A 8 -15.99 50.97 30.26
C TYR A 8 -16.23 49.44 30.34
N ALA A 9 -16.97 48.97 31.34
CA ALA A 9 -17.16 47.54 31.61
C ALA A 9 -17.69 46.79 30.37
N GLU A 10 -18.72 47.33 29.72
CA GLU A 10 -19.33 46.72 28.53
C GLU A 10 -18.34 46.63 27.36
N THR A 11 -17.57 47.69 27.12
CA THR A 11 -16.53 47.71 26.07
C THR A 11 -15.42 46.70 26.39
N ILE A 12 -14.98 46.61 27.64
CA ILE A 12 -13.96 45.65 28.08
C ILE A 12 -14.48 44.22 27.88
N THR A 13 -15.72 43.92 28.27
CA THR A 13 -16.33 42.61 28.06
C THR A 13 -16.48 42.30 26.58
N ALA A 14 -16.94 43.23 25.75
CA ALA A 14 -17.06 43.04 24.31
C ALA A 14 -15.70 42.76 23.64
N ILE A 15 -14.65 43.49 24.04
CA ILE A 15 -13.28 43.24 23.58
C ILE A 15 -12.82 41.85 24.02
N ALA A 16 -13.01 41.49 25.29
CA ALA A 16 -12.61 40.18 25.82
C ALA A 16 -13.34 39.03 25.11
N SER A 17 -14.65 39.16 24.84
CA SER A 17 -15.43 38.19 24.09
C SER A 17 -14.97 38.08 22.63
N THR A 18 -14.63 39.20 22.00
CA THR A 18 -14.09 39.23 20.63
C THR A 18 -12.74 38.52 20.55
N ILE A 19 -11.84 38.80 21.51
CA ILE A 19 -10.54 38.12 21.61
C ILE A 19 -10.76 36.62 21.83
N GLY A 20 -11.66 36.23 22.73
CA GLY A 20 -11.98 34.82 22.97
C GLY A 20 -12.46 34.09 21.71
N LEU A 21 -13.32 34.73 20.91
CA LEU A 21 -13.81 34.15 19.66
C LEU A 21 -12.69 34.02 18.61
N ILE A 22 -11.84 35.04 18.49
CA ILE A 22 -10.65 34.98 17.62
C ILE A 22 -9.72 33.84 18.06
N SER A 23 -9.48 33.69 19.37
CA SER A 23 -8.65 32.60 19.90
C SER A 23 -9.22 31.22 19.55
N LEU A 24 -10.54 31.02 19.66
CA LEU A 24 -11.19 29.77 19.25
C LEU A 24 -11.02 29.50 17.74
N LEU A 25 -11.16 30.53 16.91
CA LEU A 25 -10.93 30.40 15.46
C LEU A 25 -9.47 30.03 15.14
N LEU A 26 -8.51 30.62 15.84
CA LEU A 26 -7.09 30.29 15.69
C LEU A 26 -6.79 28.86 16.13
N ILE A 27 -7.33 28.42 17.27
CA ILE A 27 -7.19 27.02 17.74
C ILE A 27 -7.79 26.06 16.72
N TYR A 28 -8.99 26.36 16.20
CA TYR A 28 -9.62 25.53 15.17
C TYR A 28 -8.74 25.43 13.91
N LYS A 29 -8.18 26.55 13.44
CA LYS A 29 -7.26 26.57 12.30
C LYS A 29 -6.01 25.75 12.60
N GLN A 30 -5.39 25.93 13.76
CA GLN A 30 -4.21 25.18 14.17
C GLN A 30 -4.47 23.67 14.23
N LEU A 31 -5.60 23.24 14.80
CA LEU A 31 -5.99 21.83 14.83
C LEU A 31 -6.17 21.24 13.43
N ARG A 32 -6.77 22.01 12.51
CA ARG A 32 -6.91 21.61 11.10
C ARG A 32 -5.55 21.48 10.43
N ASP A 33 -4.67 22.46 10.60
CA ASP A 33 -3.35 22.47 9.99
C ASP A 33 -2.49 21.32 10.55
N SER A 34 -2.50 21.09 11.86
CA SER A 34 -1.82 19.95 12.49
C SER A 34 -2.31 18.60 11.96
N ARG A 35 -3.63 18.44 11.71
CA ARG A 35 -4.16 17.21 11.10
C ARG A 35 -3.61 16.99 9.69
N ILE A 36 -3.55 18.04 8.87
CA ILE A 36 -3.02 17.95 7.50
C ILE A 36 -1.52 17.61 7.54
N TRP A 37 -0.75 18.31 8.36
CA TRP A 37 0.69 18.05 8.53
C TRP A 37 0.96 16.63 9.04
N ASN A 38 0.16 16.12 9.98
CA ASN A 38 0.30 14.76 10.47
C ASN A 38 0.05 13.73 9.37
N LYS A 39 -1.01 13.91 8.56
CA LYS A 39 -1.28 13.00 7.42
C LYS A 39 -0.12 12.99 6.43
N LEU A 40 0.40 14.16 6.10
CA LEU A 40 1.54 14.31 5.19
C LEU A 40 2.80 13.64 5.77
N HIS A 41 3.10 13.89 7.05
CA HIS A 41 4.21 13.24 7.74
C HIS A 41 4.07 11.71 7.74
N PHE A 42 2.87 11.18 7.97
CA PHE A 42 2.62 9.74 7.88
C PHE A 42 2.81 9.20 6.46
N THR A 43 2.43 9.93 5.41
CA THR A 43 2.74 9.52 4.04
C THR A 43 4.23 9.24 3.82
N TYR A 44 5.12 10.01 4.45
CA TYR A 44 6.57 9.85 4.30
C TYR A 44 7.21 8.87 5.29
N THR A 45 6.50 8.47 6.36
CA THR A 45 7.09 7.67 7.46
C THR A 45 6.40 6.34 7.71
N PHE A 46 5.16 6.17 7.23
CA PHE A 46 4.36 4.96 7.47
C PHE A 46 4.75 3.81 6.53
N PHE A 47 5.29 4.12 5.35
CA PHE A 47 5.85 3.09 4.50
C PHE A 47 7.10 2.50 5.17
N PRO A 48 7.32 1.17 5.13
CA PRO A 48 8.49 0.53 5.75
C PRO A 48 9.80 1.20 5.35
N ASN A 49 10.82 1.05 6.20
CA ASN A 49 12.16 1.58 5.93
C ASN A 49 12.59 1.21 4.50
N PRO A 50 12.98 2.20 3.66
CA PRO A 50 13.37 1.96 2.27
C PRO A 50 14.32 0.79 2.08
N CYS A 51 15.26 0.57 3.02
CA CYS A 51 16.21 -0.53 2.96
C CYS A 51 15.55 -1.92 3.03
N GLU A 52 14.61 -2.14 3.95
CA GLU A 52 13.93 -3.44 4.09
C GLU A 52 13.08 -3.76 2.86
N PHE A 53 12.49 -2.72 2.27
CA PHE A 53 11.67 -2.85 1.08
C PHE A 53 12.52 -3.12 -0.16
N GLU A 54 13.63 -2.40 -0.29
CA GLU A 54 14.59 -2.55 -1.37
C GLU A 54 15.22 -3.96 -1.37
N GLU A 55 15.56 -4.51 -0.20
CA GLU A 55 16.06 -5.89 -0.09
C GLU A 55 15.06 -6.92 -0.63
N ILE A 56 13.77 -6.76 -0.29
CA ILE A 56 12.72 -7.63 -0.80
C ILE A 56 12.55 -7.43 -2.32
N GLU A 57 12.59 -6.19 -2.80
CA GLU A 57 12.46 -5.88 -4.23
C GLU A 57 13.61 -6.44 -5.06
N ILE A 58 14.85 -6.31 -4.58
CA ILE A 58 16.05 -6.89 -5.21
C ILE A 58 15.92 -8.40 -5.27
N PHE A 59 15.59 -9.05 -4.15
CA PHE A 59 15.43 -10.50 -4.10
C PHE A 59 14.37 -11.00 -5.09
N LEU A 60 13.21 -10.34 -5.15
CA LEU A 60 12.14 -10.68 -6.07
C LEU A 60 12.53 -10.44 -7.53
N ASP A 61 13.33 -9.42 -7.82
CA ASP A 61 13.80 -9.15 -9.17
C ASP A 61 14.90 -10.11 -9.62
N GLU A 62 15.82 -10.50 -8.74
CA GLU A 62 16.85 -11.49 -9.02
C GLU A 62 16.26 -12.87 -9.31
N ARG A 63 15.22 -13.27 -8.57
CA ARG A 63 14.67 -14.64 -8.65
C ARG A 63 13.53 -14.80 -9.61
N VAL A 64 12.64 -13.81 -9.73
CA VAL A 64 11.45 -13.92 -10.60
C VAL A 64 11.26 -12.72 -11.50
N SER A 65 12.28 -11.86 -11.62
CA SER A 65 12.23 -10.64 -12.45
C SER A 65 10.97 -9.82 -12.15
N PHE A 66 10.56 -9.76 -10.88
CA PHE A 66 9.26 -9.21 -10.50
C PHE A 66 9.06 -7.78 -11.01
N TRP A 67 10.13 -6.97 -11.03
CA TRP A 67 10.08 -5.60 -11.52
C TRP A 67 10.45 -5.49 -13.00
N LYS A 68 11.32 -6.35 -13.52
CA LYS A 68 11.71 -6.30 -14.94
C LYS A 68 10.69 -6.92 -15.91
N ARG A 69 9.86 -7.87 -15.46
CA ARG A 69 8.90 -8.57 -16.33
C ARG A 69 7.80 -7.67 -16.86
N ASP A 70 7.30 -7.90 -18.08
CA ASP A 70 6.16 -7.15 -18.65
C ASP A 70 4.82 -7.87 -18.45
N SER A 71 4.84 -9.17 -18.19
CA SER A 71 3.67 -10.02 -18.00
C SER A 71 3.43 -10.41 -16.53
N PRO A 72 2.17 -10.70 -16.14
CA PRO A 72 1.86 -11.32 -14.86
C PRO A 72 2.52 -12.70 -14.70
N PHE A 73 2.49 -13.24 -13.46
CA PHE A 73 2.97 -14.60 -13.22
C PHE A 73 2.15 -15.64 -14.00
N SER A 74 2.85 -16.61 -14.60
CA SER A 74 2.25 -17.78 -15.22
C SER A 74 1.69 -18.75 -14.18
N GLU A 75 0.77 -19.64 -14.58
CA GLU A 75 0.15 -20.60 -13.64
C GLU A 75 1.18 -21.51 -12.96
N LEU A 76 2.21 -21.95 -13.69
CA LEU A 76 3.30 -22.77 -13.15
C LEU A 76 4.14 -22.01 -12.13
N GLU A 77 4.47 -20.74 -12.40
CA GLU A 77 5.17 -19.89 -11.43
C GLU A 77 4.32 -19.67 -10.18
N VAL A 78 3.02 -19.41 -10.33
CA VAL A 78 2.11 -19.24 -9.19
C VAL A 78 2.06 -20.49 -8.33
N LYS A 79 1.97 -21.67 -8.94
CA LYS A 79 1.99 -22.95 -8.23
C LYS A 79 3.28 -23.11 -7.43
N ALA A 80 4.43 -22.80 -8.04
CA ALA A 80 5.74 -22.84 -7.38
C ALA A 80 5.87 -21.81 -6.23
N LEU A 81 5.42 -20.58 -6.44
CA LEU A 81 5.45 -19.49 -5.43
C LEU A 81 4.57 -19.81 -4.23
N LEU A 82 3.44 -20.50 -4.42
CA LEU A 82 2.57 -20.89 -3.30
C LEU A 82 3.14 -22.02 -2.46
N GLY A 83 3.95 -22.90 -3.06
CA GLY A 83 4.65 -24.00 -2.37
C GLY A 83 3.73 -25.02 -1.69
N ARG A 84 2.44 -25.05 -2.04
CA ARG A 84 1.43 -25.96 -1.46
C ARG A 84 1.17 -27.21 -2.29
N GLU A 85 1.36 -27.12 -3.60
CA GLU A 85 1.12 -28.21 -4.53
C GLU A 85 2.46 -28.83 -4.92
N THR A 86 2.52 -30.17 -4.91
CA THR A 86 3.67 -30.89 -5.44
C THR A 86 3.75 -30.67 -6.95
N LEU A 87 4.83 -30.02 -7.39
CA LEU A 87 5.14 -29.88 -8.82
C LEU A 87 5.56 -31.25 -9.37
N THR A 88 5.03 -31.64 -10.53
CA THR A 88 5.48 -32.85 -11.22
C THR A 88 6.91 -32.67 -11.74
N GLU A 89 7.63 -33.77 -11.98
CA GLU A 89 9.00 -33.69 -12.52
C GLU A 89 9.06 -32.92 -13.86
N GLU A 90 8.03 -33.07 -14.70
CA GLU A 90 7.90 -32.33 -15.98
C GLU A 90 7.69 -30.81 -15.78
N GLU A 91 6.90 -30.42 -14.78
CA GLU A 91 6.68 -29.00 -14.44
C GLU A 91 7.96 -28.37 -13.87
N GLN A 92 8.68 -29.11 -13.03
CA GLN A 92 9.98 -28.69 -12.49
C GLN A 92 11.01 -28.49 -13.60
N ASP A 93 11.05 -29.38 -14.60
CA ASP A 93 11.94 -29.28 -15.75
C ASP A 93 11.62 -28.07 -16.63
N THR A 94 10.33 -27.78 -16.79
CA THR A 94 9.87 -26.62 -17.55
C THR A 94 10.24 -25.32 -16.82
N LEU A 95 10.06 -25.27 -15.51
CA LEU A 95 10.47 -24.13 -14.68
C LEU A 95 11.99 -23.94 -14.72
N ALA A 96 12.77 -24.99 -14.48
CA ALA A 96 14.24 -24.91 -14.50
C ALA A 96 14.76 -24.40 -15.86
N LYS A 97 14.18 -24.86 -16.98
CA LYS A 97 14.52 -24.35 -18.32
C LYS A 97 14.22 -22.86 -18.47
N SER A 98 13.15 -22.36 -17.87
CA SER A 98 12.81 -20.93 -17.91
C SER A 98 13.75 -20.04 -17.08
N PHE A 99 14.35 -20.58 -16.01
CA PHE A 99 15.34 -19.89 -15.17
C PHE A 99 16.79 -20.05 -15.63
N GLY A 100 17.05 -20.98 -16.55
CA GLY A 100 18.36 -21.23 -17.15
C GLY A 100 18.84 -22.67 -16.94
N ALA A 101 19.45 -23.24 -17.98
CA ALA A 101 19.79 -24.67 -18.06
C ALA A 101 20.82 -25.18 -17.03
N SER A 102 21.46 -24.30 -16.24
CA SER A 102 22.50 -24.65 -15.27
C SER A 102 22.02 -24.74 -13.81
N VAL A 103 20.74 -24.50 -13.53
CA VAL A 103 20.23 -24.45 -12.15
C VAL A 103 19.70 -25.82 -11.71
N ASN A 104 20.08 -26.25 -10.51
CA ASN A 104 19.60 -27.48 -9.90
C ASN A 104 18.08 -27.39 -9.62
N LYS A 105 17.30 -28.36 -10.12
CA LYS A 105 15.83 -28.40 -10.02
C LYS A 105 15.31 -28.20 -8.59
N ASP A 106 15.90 -28.92 -7.63
CA ASP A 106 15.51 -28.84 -6.21
C ASP A 106 15.80 -27.46 -5.61
N GLN A 107 16.89 -26.83 -6.05
CA GLN A 107 17.26 -25.49 -5.62
C GLN A 107 16.31 -24.44 -6.19
N THR A 108 15.94 -24.55 -7.48
CA THR A 108 14.97 -23.65 -8.12
C THR A 108 13.63 -23.66 -7.40
N VAL A 109 13.11 -24.85 -7.06
CA VAL A 109 11.81 -24.95 -6.35
C VAL A 109 11.88 -24.31 -4.96
N ARG A 110 12.98 -24.50 -4.22
CA ARG A 110 13.18 -23.89 -2.90
C ARG A 110 13.26 -22.37 -2.99
N GLU A 111 14.01 -21.85 -3.94
CA GLU A 111 14.15 -20.41 -4.17
C GLU A 111 12.83 -19.76 -4.60
N LEU A 112 12.03 -20.43 -5.42
CA LEU A 112 10.69 -19.98 -5.79
C LEU A 112 9.73 -19.98 -4.60
N CYS A 113 9.77 -21.01 -3.76
CA CYS A 113 9.00 -21.02 -2.51
C CYS A 113 9.40 -19.84 -1.60
N GLU A 114 10.69 -19.52 -1.53
CA GLU A 114 11.18 -18.37 -0.77
C GLU A 114 10.74 -17.04 -1.39
N ALA A 115 10.83 -16.90 -2.71
CA ALA A 115 10.30 -15.75 -3.45
C ALA A 115 8.80 -15.56 -3.20
N GLY A 116 8.02 -16.64 -3.12
CA GLY A 116 6.61 -16.56 -2.77
C GLY A 116 6.36 -16.05 -1.35
N ARG A 117 7.20 -16.42 -0.37
CA ARG A 117 7.14 -15.87 0.99
C ARG A 117 7.49 -14.39 1.02
N LYS A 118 8.53 -13.98 0.30
CA LYS A 118 8.96 -12.58 0.17
C LYS A 118 7.90 -11.74 -0.56
N LEU A 119 7.28 -12.26 -1.61
CA LEU A 119 6.16 -11.64 -2.32
C LEU A 119 4.96 -11.44 -1.40
N LYS A 120 4.63 -12.43 -0.57
CA LYS A 120 3.57 -12.28 0.43
C LYS A 120 3.86 -11.15 1.42
N LEU A 121 5.08 -11.08 1.94
CA LEU A 121 5.49 -10.01 2.85
C LEU A 121 5.37 -8.63 2.17
N TYR A 122 5.87 -8.54 0.95
CA TYR A 122 5.79 -7.34 0.12
C TYR A 122 4.34 -6.87 -0.08
N MET A 123 3.46 -7.77 -0.53
CA MET A 123 2.05 -7.46 -0.76
C MET A 123 1.31 -7.11 0.53
N ASN A 124 1.67 -7.74 1.66
CA ASN A 124 1.09 -7.40 2.96
C ASN A 124 1.47 -5.98 3.41
N GLN A 125 2.69 -5.52 3.12
CA GLN A 125 3.12 -4.14 3.41
C GLN A 125 2.36 -3.13 2.55
N ILE A 126 2.18 -3.42 1.25
CA ILE A 126 1.34 -2.59 0.36
C ILE A 126 -0.09 -2.54 0.89
N GLU A 127 -0.67 -3.67 1.27
CA GLU A 127 -2.05 -3.74 1.79
C GLU A 127 -2.20 -2.93 3.07
N SER A 128 -1.25 -3.03 3.99
CA SER A 128 -1.26 -2.27 5.25
C SER A 128 -1.19 -0.77 4.99
N TYR A 129 -0.37 -0.35 4.02
CA TYR A 129 -0.31 1.05 3.60
C TYR A 129 -1.61 1.52 2.92
N CYS A 130 -2.20 0.69 2.07
CA CYS A 130 -3.49 0.97 1.43
C CYS A 130 -4.62 1.08 2.46
N ALA A 131 -4.61 0.24 3.51
CA ALA A 131 -5.55 0.35 4.62
C ALA A 131 -5.38 1.68 5.39
N ALA A 132 -4.14 2.17 5.55
CA ALA A 132 -3.85 3.46 6.16
C ALA A 132 -4.31 4.65 5.29
N ILE A 133 -4.25 4.52 3.96
CA ILE A 133 -4.87 5.49 3.03
C ILE A 133 -6.39 5.46 3.17
N SER A 134 -7.00 4.27 3.09
CA SER A 134 -8.45 4.06 3.20
C SER A 134 -9.04 4.57 4.52
N SER A 135 -8.29 4.51 5.62
CA SER A 135 -8.68 5.02 6.95
C SER A 135 -8.41 6.52 7.12
N GLY A 136 -7.80 7.18 6.13
CA GLY A 136 -7.51 8.61 6.13
C GLY A 136 -6.37 9.03 7.06
N ILE A 137 -5.56 8.07 7.55
CA ILE A 137 -4.32 8.32 8.29
C ILE A 137 -3.28 8.92 7.35
N ILE A 138 -3.23 8.41 6.13
CA ILE A 138 -2.30 8.86 5.08
C ILE A 138 -3.05 9.76 4.09
N ASP A 139 -2.33 10.77 3.57
CA ASP A 139 -2.85 11.62 2.51
C ASP A 139 -2.88 10.87 1.16
N SER A 140 -4.08 10.59 0.61
CA SER A 140 -4.26 9.80 -0.61
C SER A 140 -3.63 10.46 -1.84
N GLU A 141 -3.69 11.79 -1.95
CA GLU A 141 -3.14 12.52 -3.10
C GLU A 141 -1.61 12.44 -3.14
N SER A 142 -0.97 12.73 -2.00
CA SER A 142 0.49 12.60 -1.87
C SER A 142 0.94 11.15 -2.05
N ALA A 143 0.22 10.19 -1.46
CA ALA A 143 0.51 8.77 -1.62
C ALA A 143 0.38 8.31 -3.08
N ARG A 144 -0.64 8.78 -3.79
CA ARG A 144 -0.81 8.54 -5.22
C ARG A 144 0.41 9.05 -5.98
N ASN A 145 0.78 10.32 -5.80
CA ASN A 145 1.91 10.91 -6.53
C ASN A 145 3.23 10.16 -6.33
N LEU A 146 3.46 9.61 -5.15
CA LEU A 146 4.69 8.89 -4.82
C LEU A 146 4.68 7.41 -5.24
N TYR A 147 3.55 6.71 -5.05
CA TYR A 147 3.52 5.25 -5.04
C TYR A 147 2.56 4.62 -6.06
N HIS A 148 1.78 5.41 -6.80
CA HIS A 148 0.77 4.86 -7.72
C HIS A 148 1.34 3.84 -8.71
N TYR A 149 2.51 4.12 -9.29
CA TYR A 149 3.13 3.26 -10.29
C TYR A 149 3.55 1.93 -9.68
N LYS A 150 4.07 1.96 -8.44
CA LYS A 150 4.60 0.81 -7.73
C LYS A 150 3.46 -0.12 -7.31
N PHE A 151 2.41 0.43 -6.69
CA PHE A 151 1.27 -0.38 -6.24
C PHE A 151 0.51 -0.99 -7.40
N LYS A 152 0.27 -0.20 -8.46
CA LYS A 152 -0.40 -0.70 -9.67
C LYS A 152 0.39 -1.85 -10.30
N ARG A 153 1.69 -1.64 -10.53
CA ARG A 153 2.58 -2.63 -11.17
C ARG A 153 2.69 -3.90 -10.35
N ALA A 154 2.85 -3.78 -9.03
CA ALA A 154 2.90 -4.92 -8.12
C ALA A 154 1.59 -5.72 -8.14
N TYR A 155 0.44 -5.05 -8.01
CA TYR A 155 -0.87 -5.70 -8.00
C TYR A 155 -1.17 -6.39 -9.34
N GLU A 156 -0.95 -5.71 -10.48
CA GLU A 156 -1.21 -6.29 -11.81
C GLU A 156 -0.35 -7.54 -12.07
N ARG A 157 0.89 -7.57 -11.58
CA ARG A 157 1.80 -8.72 -11.78
C ARG A 157 1.52 -9.87 -10.84
N ALA A 158 1.20 -9.53 -9.59
CA ALA A 158 0.86 -10.50 -8.57
C ALA A 158 -0.59 -11.00 -8.71
N LEU A 159 -1.42 -10.42 -9.58
CA LEU A 159 -2.85 -10.75 -9.67
C LEU A 159 -3.14 -12.27 -9.78
N PRO A 160 -2.47 -13.05 -10.67
CA PRO A 160 -2.69 -14.49 -10.74
C PRO A 160 -2.34 -15.21 -9.42
N TRP A 161 -1.29 -14.75 -8.74
CA TRP A 161 -0.89 -15.26 -7.43
C TRP A 161 -1.91 -14.89 -6.35
N ILE A 162 -2.43 -13.65 -6.36
CA ILE A 162 -3.46 -13.18 -5.43
C ILE A 162 -4.74 -14.01 -5.57
N GLU A 163 -5.22 -14.24 -6.80
CA GLU A 163 -6.45 -15.00 -7.06
C GLU A 163 -6.34 -16.45 -6.60
N LYS A 164 -5.20 -17.11 -6.87
CA LYS A 164 -4.94 -18.46 -6.36
C LYS A 164 -4.80 -18.46 -4.84
N PHE A 165 -4.17 -17.44 -4.25
CA PHE A 165 -4.05 -17.32 -2.79
C PHE A 165 -5.41 -17.12 -2.10
N ARG A 166 -6.30 -16.30 -2.67
CA ARG A 166 -7.70 -16.11 -2.24
C ARG A 166 -8.47 -17.42 -2.31
N SER A 167 -8.39 -18.11 -3.45
CA SER A 167 -9.08 -19.39 -3.68
C SER A 167 -8.61 -20.47 -2.69
N ALA A 168 -7.30 -20.55 -2.47
CA ALA A 168 -6.69 -21.53 -1.55
C ALA A 168 -6.93 -21.21 -0.06
N ARG A 169 -7.46 -20.04 0.28
CA ARG A 169 -7.86 -19.64 1.64
C ARG A 169 -9.37 -19.51 1.81
N ASN A 170 -10.13 -19.58 0.72
CA ASN A 170 -11.55 -19.24 0.67
C ASN A 170 -11.86 -17.83 1.21
N GLU A 171 -10.96 -16.87 0.97
CA GLU A 171 -11.06 -15.51 1.48
C GLU A 171 -10.90 -14.50 0.33
N ALA A 172 -12.02 -13.96 -0.16
CA ALA A 172 -12.01 -12.98 -1.24
C ALA A 172 -11.48 -11.60 -0.80
N SER A 173 -11.46 -11.32 0.50
CA SER A 173 -11.04 -10.04 1.09
C SER A 173 -9.52 -9.83 1.15
N ILE A 174 -8.73 -10.86 0.84
CA ILE A 174 -7.27 -10.72 0.85
C ILE A 174 -6.85 -9.69 -0.22
N TYR A 175 -6.09 -8.67 0.17
CA TYR A 175 -5.65 -7.58 -0.71
C TYR A 175 -6.76 -6.67 -1.26
N ILE A 176 -7.88 -6.55 -0.53
CA ILE A 176 -9.03 -5.73 -0.95
C ILE A 176 -8.76 -4.22 -0.80
N GLU A 177 -7.97 -3.81 0.19
CA GLU A 177 -7.67 -2.38 0.38
C GLU A 177 -6.77 -1.87 -0.74
N THR A 178 -5.81 -2.69 -1.19
CA THR A 178 -5.00 -2.39 -2.38
C THR A 178 -5.88 -2.21 -3.61
N ALA A 179 -6.82 -3.13 -3.86
CA ALA A 179 -7.76 -3.04 -4.97
C ALA A 179 -8.63 -1.77 -4.90
N LYS A 180 -9.11 -1.43 -3.71
CA LYS A 180 -9.94 -0.25 -3.46
C LYS A 180 -9.17 1.04 -3.75
N VAL A 181 -7.96 1.20 -3.22
CA VAL A 181 -7.10 2.35 -3.46
C VAL A 181 -6.74 2.47 -4.95
N LEU A 182 -6.42 1.36 -5.62
CA LEU A 182 -6.14 1.38 -7.06
C LEU A 182 -7.36 1.76 -7.89
N ASN A 183 -8.56 1.29 -7.55
CA ASN A 183 -9.79 1.71 -8.24
C ASN A 183 -10.13 3.20 -8.01
N GLU A 184 -9.75 3.77 -6.86
CA GLU A 184 -9.88 5.20 -6.59
C GLU A 184 -8.89 6.02 -7.44
N TRP A 185 -7.63 5.57 -7.52
CA TRP A 185 -6.60 6.25 -8.31
C TRP A 185 -6.78 6.09 -9.82
N TYR A 186 -7.42 5.00 -10.25
CA TYR A 186 -7.67 4.64 -11.65
C TYR A 186 -9.16 4.32 -11.87
N PRO A 187 -10.04 5.33 -11.80
CA PRO A 187 -11.47 5.13 -11.94
C PRO A 187 -11.82 4.64 -13.35
N VAL A 188 -12.69 3.64 -13.40
CA VAL A 188 -13.25 3.11 -14.65
C VAL A 188 -14.45 3.98 -15.08
N PRO A 189 -14.71 4.19 -16.39
CA PRO A 189 -15.89 4.91 -16.85
C PRO A 189 -17.20 4.41 -16.23
N LYS A 190 -18.14 5.33 -15.98
CA LYS A 190 -19.44 5.02 -15.36
C LYS A 190 -20.16 3.91 -16.15
N GLY A 191 -20.62 2.87 -15.44
CA GLY A 191 -21.33 1.72 -16.01
C GLY A 191 -20.47 0.48 -16.27
N GLN A 192 -19.15 0.57 -16.07
CA GLN A 192 -18.25 -0.58 -16.15
C GLN A 192 -17.91 -1.12 -14.75
N LYS A 193 -17.63 -2.43 -14.66
CA LYS A 193 -17.15 -3.05 -13.42
C LYS A 193 -15.79 -2.46 -13.05
N LYS A 194 -15.54 -2.34 -11.73
CA LYS A 194 -14.24 -1.96 -11.19
C LYS A 194 -13.15 -2.87 -11.78
N LYS A 195 -12.02 -2.27 -12.14
CA LYS A 195 -10.94 -2.95 -12.86
C LYS A 195 -10.12 -3.86 -11.94
N TYR A 196 -9.90 -3.42 -10.71
CA TYR A 196 -9.02 -4.06 -9.72
C TYR A 196 -9.78 -4.75 -8.60
#